data_AF-A0A661GGK0-F1
#
_entry.id   AF-A0A661GGK0-F1
#
_cell.length_a   1.000
_cell.length_b   1.000
_cell.length_c   1.000
_cell.angle_alpha   90.00
_cell.angle_beta   90.00
_cell.angle_gamma   90.00
#
_symmetry.space_group_name_H-M   'P 1'
#
loop_
_entity.id
_entity.type
_entity.pdbx_description
1 polymer ?
#
loop_
_entity_poly.entity_id
_entity_poly.type
_entity_poly.pdbx_seq_one_letter_code
_entity_poly.pdbx_strand_id
1 'polypeptide(L)'
;MNNERQHIDDHVVEQLSGYVDGELTQQQRQRVDVHCASCAECAKDLHELQELRESIGNARLSNKNQDEWREMMNDTTVQTTRGIGWLLLIGGVLVCMGIGVFVFLFGSSVSLVEKLIVSAIYGGLALLFYSVLRQRLIERKTDKYKDVEI
;
A
#
# COMPACT_ATOMS: atom_id res chain seq x y z
N MET A 1 1.80 -32.24 -51.31
CA MET A 1 2.30 -31.34 -50.24
C MET A 1 1.73 -29.90 -50.33
N ASN A 2 0.69 -29.64 -51.15
CA ASN A 2 0.12 -28.29 -51.35
C ASN A 2 -1.26 -28.08 -50.71
N ASN A 3 -1.90 -29.14 -50.18
CA ASN A 3 -3.29 -29.07 -49.69
C ASN A 3 -3.40 -28.71 -48.20
N GLU A 4 -2.38 -29.00 -47.39
CA GLU A 4 -2.41 -28.72 -45.94
C GLU A 4 -2.05 -27.27 -45.59
N ARG A 5 -1.34 -26.54 -46.46
CA ARG A 5 -1.00 -25.13 -46.20
C ARG A 5 -2.14 -24.17 -46.54
N GLN A 6 -2.97 -24.47 -47.55
CA GLN A 6 -4.14 -23.65 -47.87
C GLN A 6 -5.22 -23.70 -46.78
N HIS A 7 -5.26 -24.77 -45.98
CA HIS A 7 -6.23 -24.91 -44.89
C HIS A 7 -5.84 -24.12 -43.63
N ILE A 8 -4.57 -23.73 -43.48
CA ILE A 8 -4.06 -22.98 -42.31
C ILE A 8 -4.28 -21.47 -42.50
N ASP A 9 -4.21 -20.97 -43.73
CA ASP A 9 -4.32 -19.53 -44.03
C ASP A 9 -5.75 -18.96 -43.94
N ASP A 10 -6.78 -19.82 -43.89
CA ASP A 10 -8.20 -19.40 -43.79
C ASP A 10 -8.75 -19.41 -42.36
N HIS A 11 -8.01 -19.99 -41.39
CA HIS A 11 -8.47 -20.07 -40.01
C HIS A 11 -8.36 -18.71 -39.29
N VAL A 12 -9.36 -18.38 -38.48
CA VAL A 12 -9.45 -17.10 -37.75
C VAL A 12 -8.82 -17.15 -36.34
N VAL A 13 -7.90 -18.08 -36.08
CA VAL A 13 -7.34 -18.36 -34.73
C VAL A 13 -6.84 -17.10 -34.02
N GLU A 14 -6.13 -16.21 -34.74
CA GLU A 14 -5.58 -14.97 -34.18
C GLU A 14 -6.68 -14.00 -33.70
N GLN A 15 -7.89 -14.10 -34.25
CA GLN A 15 -9.03 -13.24 -33.91
C GLN A 15 -9.90 -13.83 -32.78
N LEU A 16 -9.72 -15.09 -32.39
CA LEU A 16 -10.56 -15.77 -31.40
C LEU A 16 -10.42 -15.14 -29.99
N SER A 17 -9.20 -14.82 -29.55
CA SER A 17 -8.99 -14.16 -28.25
C SER A 17 -9.69 -12.79 -28.22
N GLY A 18 -9.47 -11.96 -29.25
CA GLY A 18 -10.13 -10.66 -29.37
C GLY A 18 -11.66 -10.77 -29.47
N TYR A 19 -12.19 -11.85 -30.05
CA TYR A 19 -13.63 -12.12 -30.09
C TYR A 19 -14.18 -12.35 -28.68
N VAL A 20 -13.50 -13.19 -27.89
CA VAL A 20 -13.84 -13.48 -26.49
C VAL A 20 -13.71 -12.22 -25.64
N ASP A 21 -12.64 -11.46 -25.76
CA ASP A 21 -12.40 -10.25 -24.95
C ASP A 21 -13.26 -9.05 -25.36
N GLY A 22 -13.87 -9.09 -26.55
CA GLY A 22 -14.75 -8.03 -27.05
C GLY A 22 -14.05 -6.89 -27.78
N GLU A 23 -12.79 -7.09 -28.17
CA GLU A 23 -11.93 -6.08 -28.78
C GLU A 23 -12.02 -6.01 -30.32
N LEU A 24 -12.70 -6.98 -30.95
CA LEU A 24 -12.90 -6.98 -32.40
C LEU A 24 -13.88 -5.90 -32.87
N THR A 25 -13.57 -5.31 -34.02
CA THR A 25 -14.52 -4.49 -34.77
C THR A 25 -15.72 -5.34 -35.24
N GLN A 26 -16.85 -4.70 -35.56
CA GLN A 26 -18.04 -5.41 -36.06
C GLN A 26 -17.74 -6.28 -37.29
N GLN A 27 -16.91 -5.80 -38.21
CA GLN A 27 -16.56 -6.52 -39.42
C GLN A 27 -15.72 -7.78 -39.12
N GLN A 28 -14.78 -7.69 -38.17
CA GLN A 28 -13.96 -8.84 -37.76
C GLN A 28 -14.79 -9.85 -36.98
N ARG A 29 -15.68 -9.38 -36.10
CA ARG A 29 -16.60 -10.25 -35.36
C ARG A 29 -17.49 -11.08 -36.30
N GLN A 30 -18.10 -10.44 -37.30
CA GLN A 30 -18.94 -11.13 -38.27
C GLN A 30 -18.15 -12.13 -39.14
N ARG A 31 -16.88 -11.85 -39.42
CA ARG A 31 -15.98 -12.81 -40.10
C ARG A 31 -15.76 -14.06 -39.24
N VAL A 32 -15.49 -13.89 -37.94
CA VAL A 32 -15.33 -15.00 -37.00
C VAL A 32 -16.62 -15.82 -36.90
N ASP A 33 -17.78 -15.18 -36.80
CA ASP A 33 -19.08 -15.85 -36.72
C ASP A 33 -19.35 -16.74 -37.95
N VAL A 34 -19.15 -16.19 -39.16
CA VAL A 34 -19.34 -16.93 -40.41
C VAL A 34 -18.32 -18.06 -40.54
N HIS A 35 -17.07 -17.82 -40.16
CA HIS A 35 -16.02 -18.84 -40.25
C HIS A 35 -16.27 -20.00 -39.28
N CYS A 36 -16.61 -19.73 -38.02
CA CYS A 36 -16.96 -20.75 -37.03
C CYS A 36 -18.20 -21.57 -37.40
N ALA A 37 -19.12 -21.03 -38.21
CA ALA A 37 -20.24 -21.81 -38.76
C ALA A 37 -19.80 -22.85 -39.82
N SER A 38 -18.67 -22.61 -40.48
CA SER A 38 -18.14 -23.46 -41.56
C SER A 38 -16.96 -24.35 -41.14
N CYS A 39 -16.22 -23.97 -40.09
CA CYS A 39 -15.01 -24.64 -39.63
C CYS A 39 -15.18 -25.20 -38.21
N ALA A 40 -15.18 -26.52 -38.09
CA ALA A 40 -15.37 -27.21 -36.80
C ALA A 40 -14.19 -27.01 -35.82
N GLU A 41 -12.97 -26.82 -36.33
CA GLU A 41 -11.76 -26.63 -35.53
C GLU A 41 -11.77 -25.25 -34.84
N CYS A 42 -11.98 -24.17 -35.61
CA CYS A 42 -12.13 -22.82 -35.05
C CYS A 42 -13.32 -22.70 -34.06
N ALA A 43 -14.42 -23.41 -34.31
CA ALA A 43 -15.56 -23.43 -33.39
C ALA A 43 -15.22 -24.10 -32.04
N LYS A 44 -14.42 -25.19 -32.08
CA LYS A 44 -13.95 -25.89 -30.89
C LYS A 44 -12.99 -25.03 -30.08
N ASP A 45 -12.03 -24.37 -30.73
CA ASP A 45 -11.07 -23.49 -30.05
C ASP A 45 -11.75 -22.29 -29.39
N LEU A 46 -12.76 -21.70 -30.06
CA LEU A 46 -13.57 -20.62 -29.49
C LEU A 46 -14.33 -21.07 -28.24
N HIS A 47 -14.88 -22.29 -28.25
CA HIS A 47 -15.59 -22.86 -27.09
C HIS A 47 -14.63 -23.09 -25.91
N GLU A 48 -13.45 -23.65 -26.16
CA GLU A 48 -12.44 -23.87 -25.10
C GLU A 48 -11.99 -22.55 -24.45
N LEU A 49 -11.82 -21.48 -25.24
CA LEU A 49 -11.50 -20.15 -24.72
C LEU A 49 -12.64 -19.56 -23.88
N GLN A 50 -13.90 -19.76 -24.29
CA GLN A 50 -15.08 -19.31 -23.54
C GLN A 50 -15.21 -20.06 -22.21
N GLU A 51 -15.04 -21.38 -22.21
CA GLU A 51 -15.05 -22.20 -20.98
C GLU A 51 -13.94 -21.76 -20.01
N LEU A 52 -12.73 -21.50 -20.52
CA LEU A 52 -11.62 -21.01 -19.68
C LEU A 52 -11.99 -19.68 -19.03
N ARG A 53 -12.52 -18.71 -19.80
CA ARG A 53 -12.96 -17.42 -19.27
C ARG A 53 -14.03 -17.57 -18.22
N GLU A 54 -15.03 -18.41 -18.45
CA GLU A 54 -16.09 -18.67 -17.48
C GLU A 54 -15.54 -19.33 -16.21
N SER A 55 -14.60 -20.26 -16.33
CA SER A 55 -13.96 -20.90 -15.17
C SER A 55 -13.18 -19.89 -14.32
N ILE A 56 -12.49 -18.93 -14.94
CA ILE A 56 -11.76 -17.86 -14.26
C ILE A 56 -12.73 -16.82 -13.68
N GLY A 57 -13.79 -16.47 -14.40
CA GLY A 57 -14.82 -15.53 -13.92
C GLY A 57 -15.64 -16.09 -12.75
N ASN A 58 -15.89 -17.40 -12.75
CA ASN A 58 -16.57 -18.10 -11.67
C ASN A 58 -15.63 -18.55 -10.54
N ALA A 59 -14.31 -18.58 -10.77
CA ALA A 59 -13.33 -18.69 -9.71
C ALA A 59 -13.53 -17.47 -8.82
N ARG A 60 -14.19 -17.69 -7.69
CA ARG A 60 -14.54 -16.65 -6.72
C ARG A 60 -13.29 -15.88 -6.32
N LEU A 61 -12.98 -14.81 -7.05
CA LEU A 61 -12.27 -13.64 -6.53
C LEU A 61 -13.24 -13.01 -5.55
N SER A 62 -13.31 -13.66 -4.38
CA SER A 62 -14.23 -13.34 -3.31
C SER A 62 -14.05 -11.87 -2.99
N ASN A 63 -15.07 -11.06 -3.29
CA ASN A 63 -15.18 -9.67 -2.88
C ASN A 63 -15.02 -9.51 -1.35
N LYS A 64 -15.07 -10.61 -0.59
CA LYS A 64 -14.75 -10.71 0.83
C LYS A 64 -13.33 -10.24 1.19
N ASN A 65 -12.41 -10.21 0.22
CA ASN A 65 -11.02 -9.81 0.48
C ASN A 65 -10.83 -8.29 0.61
N GLN A 66 -11.74 -7.42 0.15
CA GLN A 66 -11.52 -5.98 0.35
C GLN A 66 -11.81 -5.53 1.78
N ASP A 67 -12.87 -6.07 2.39
CA ASP A 67 -13.26 -5.69 3.75
C ASP A 67 -12.34 -6.33 4.81
N GLU A 68 -11.95 -7.60 4.63
CA GLU A 68 -11.01 -8.28 5.55
C GLU A 68 -9.58 -7.69 5.47
N TRP A 69 -9.10 -7.28 4.29
CA TRP A 69 -7.81 -6.60 4.18
C TRP A 69 -7.79 -5.22 4.86
N ARG A 70 -8.92 -4.49 4.83
CA ARG A 70 -9.06 -3.20 5.53
C ARG A 70 -9.03 -3.40 7.04
N GLU A 71 -9.66 -4.45 7.54
CA GLU A 71 -9.70 -4.78 8.95
C GLU A 71 -8.33 -5.26 9.48
N MET A 72 -7.57 -6.01 8.67
CA MET A 72 -6.19 -6.40 8.99
C MET A 72 -5.19 -5.23 8.90
N MET A 73 -5.35 -4.31 7.95
CA MET A 73 -4.45 -3.15 7.81
C MET A 73 -4.74 -2.08 8.86
N ASN A 74 -5.96 -2.00 9.39
CA ASN A 74 -6.32 -1.16 10.52
C ASN A 74 -6.00 -1.83 11.86
N ASP A 75 -4.83 -2.45 11.95
CA ASP A 75 -4.32 -2.96 13.22
C ASP A 75 -3.98 -1.75 14.11
N THR A 76 -4.98 -1.36 14.89
CA THR A 76 -4.96 -0.31 15.91
C THR A 76 -3.75 -0.47 16.84
N THR A 77 -3.20 -1.68 16.93
CA THR A 77 -1.98 -2.01 17.68
C THR A 77 -0.74 -1.25 17.19
N VAL A 78 -0.57 -1.03 15.88
CA VAL A 78 0.59 -0.31 15.32
C VAL A 78 0.53 1.19 15.61
N GLN A 79 -0.68 1.78 15.60
CA GLN A 79 -0.88 3.20 15.90
C GLN A 79 -0.71 3.49 17.41
N THR A 80 -1.14 2.56 18.26
CA THR A 80 -1.09 2.72 19.73
C THR A 80 0.33 2.58 20.28
N THR A 81 1.10 1.63 19.77
CA THR A 81 2.51 1.41 20.15
C THR A 81 3.36 2.64 19.87
N ARG A 82 3.09 3.33 18.75
CA ARG A 82 3.81 4.54 18.34
C ARG A 82 3.56 5.72 19.28
N GLY A 83 2.35 5.87 19.83
CA GLY A 83 2.04 6.91 20.81
C GLY A 83 2.70 6.68 22.18
N ILE A 84 2.66 5.43 22.66
CA ILE A 84 3.22 5.04 23.96
C ILE A 84 4.76 5.15 23.95
N GLY A 85 5.41 4.73 22.86
CA GLY A 85 6.86 4.84 22.71
C GLY A 85 7.36 6.28 22.81
N TRP A 86 6.65 7.23 22.19
CA TRP A 86 7.00 8.65 22.30
C TRP A 86 6.81 9.22 23.71
N LEU A 87 5.75 8.83 24.43
CA LEU A 87 5.54 9.27 25.82
C LEU A 87 6.65 8.77 26.75
N LEU A 88 7.08 7.51 26.60
CA LEU A 88 8.20 6.94 27.37
C LEU A 88 9.53 7.62 27.04
N LEU A 89 9.82 7.85 25.75
CA LEU A 89 11.01 8.60 25.32
C LEU A 89 10.99 10.00 25.93
N ILE A 90 9.84 10.68 25.85
CA ILE A 90 9.72 12.04 26.35
C ILE A 90 9.88 12.12 27.86
N GLY A 91 9.21 11.24 28.59
CA GLY A 91 9.35 11.14 30.04
C GLY A 91 10.80 10.82 30.45
N GLY A 92 11.44 9.87 29.77
CA GLY A 92 12.83 9.50 30.05
C GLY A 92 13.82 10.63 29.86
N VAL A 93 13.68 11.42 28.78
CA VAL A 93 14.53 12.59 28.52
C VAL A 93 14.33 13.67 29.57
N LEU A 94 13.08 13.96 29.97
CA LEU A 94 12.79 14.94 31.02
C LEU A 94 13.37 14.52 32.38
N VAL A 95 13.29 13.23 32.74
CA VAL A 95 13.90 12.70 33.96
C VAL A 95 15.43 12.79 33.90
N CYS A 96 16.06 12.40 32.78
CA CYS A 96 17.51 12.51 32.62
C CYS A 96 17.97 13.98 32.68
N MET A 97 17.24 14.89 32.07
CA MET A 97 17.51 16.33 32.13
C MET A 97 17.36 16.86 33.56
N GLY A 98 16.29 16.48 34.27
CA GLY A 98 16.07 16.87 35.66
C GLY A 98 17.17 16.37 36.59
N ILE A 99 17.59 15.11 36.45
CA ILE A 99 18.70 14.54 37.22
C ILE A 99 20.01 15.25 36.88
N GLY A 100 20.29 15.50 35.59
CA GLY A 100 21.50 16.22 35.16
C GLY A 100 21.57 17.63 35.76
N VAL A 101 20.46 18.38 35.72
CA VAL A 101 20.36 19.71 36.33
C VAL A 101 20.49 19.63 37.86
N PHE A 102 19.87 18.63 38.51
CA PHE A 102 19.95 18.45 39.96
C PHE A 102 21.39 18.18 40.42
N VAL A 103 22.07 17.19 39.81
CA VAL A 103 23.47 16.86 40.12
C VAL A 103 24.38 18.07 39.89
N PHE A 104 24.11 18.84 38.83
CA PHE A 104 24.87 20.03 38.49
C PHE A 104 24.65 21.22 39.43
N LEU A 105 23.44 21.42 39.94
CA LEU A 105 23.12 22.50 40.88
C LEU A 105 23.62 22.21 42.30
N PHE A 106 23.59 20.96 42.74
CA PHE A 106 24.03 20.55 44.07
C PHE A 106 25.51 20.14 44.14
N GLY A 107 26.17 19.90 42.99
CA GLY A 107 27.61 19.66 42.89
C GLY A 107 28.43 20.94 43.10
N SER A 108 29.16 21.02 44.22
CA SER A 108 29.81 22.25 44.71
C SER A 108 31.22 22.52 44.14
N SER A 109 31.67 21.79 43.11
CA SER A 109 33.08 21.72 42.69
C SER A 109 33.33 22.10 41.22
N VAL A 110 32.50 22.95 40.62
CA VAL A 110 32.51 23.20 39.16
C VAL A 110 32.69 24.69 38.85
N SER A 111 33.60 25.01 37.94
CA SER A 111 33.94 26.39 37.54
C SER A 111 32.78 27.09 36.81
N LEU A 112 32.71 28.42 36.89
CA LEU A 112 31.65 29.23 36.26
C LEU A 112 31.55 29.00 34.73
N VAL A 113 32.69 28.79 34.07
CA VAL A 113 32.76 28.54 32.62
C VAL A 113 32.22 27.16 32.27
N GLU A 114 32.60 26.13 33.03
CA GLU A 114 32.06 24.78 32.88
C GLU A 114 30.54 24.78 33.07
N LYS A 115 30.05 25.61 34.00
CA LYS A 115 28.61 25.77 34.20
C LYS A 115 27.89 26.37 32.99
N LEU A 116 28.48 27.40 32.37
CA LEU A 116 27.92 28.02 31.17
C LEU A 116 27.90 27.06 29.96
N ILE A 117 28.96 26.29 29.75
CA ILE A 117 29.03 25.36 28.61
C ILE A 117 27.99 24.24 28.78
N VAL A 118 27.93 23.63 29.97
CA VAL A 118 26.97 22.54 30.24
C VAL A 118 25.54 23.05 30.16
N SER A 119 25.23 24.22 30.74
CA SER A 119 23.89 24.80 30.64
C SER A 119 23.48 25.16 29.21
N ALA A 120 24.39 25.64 28.37
CA ALA A 120 24.11 25.91 26.95
C ALA A 120 23.75 24.63 26.18
N ILE A 121 24.46 23.52 26.44
CA ILE A 121 24.19 22.21 25.83
C ILE A 121 22.83 21.67 26.29
N TYR A 122 22.59 21.63 27.60
CA TYR A 122 21.31 21.17 28.16
C TYR A 122 20.14 22.05 27.72
N GLY A 123 20.33 23.37 27.69
CA GLY A 123 19.33 24.33 27.22
C GLY A 123 19.02 24.16 25.73
N GLY A 124 20.05 23.97 24.89
CA GLY A 124 19.87 23.67 23.46
C GLY A 124 19.10 22.36 23.23
N LEU A 125 19.45 21.31 23.99
CA LEU A 125 18.76 20.03 23.92
C LEU A 125 17.30 20.16 24.40
N ALA A 126 17.04 20.93 25.45
CA ALA A 126 15.70 21.23 25.93
C ALA A 126 14.85 21.98 24.89
N LEU A 127 15.44 22.97 24.20
CA LEU A 127 14.74 23.75 23.17
C LEU A 127 14.38 22.90 21.95
N LEU A 128 15.34 22.11 21.45
CA LEU A 128 15.09 21.18 20.33
C LEU A 128 14.00 20.18 20.71
N PHE A 129 14.09 19.64 21.91
CA PHE A 129 13.12 18.70 22.43
C PHE A 129 11.72 19.31 22.57
N TYR A 130 11.62 20.53 23.10
CA TYR A 130 10.36 21.28 23.17
C TYR A 130 9.77 21.56 21.78
N SER A 131 10.61 21.89 20.79
CA SER A 131 10.17 22.09 19.40
C SER A 131 9.50 20.83 18.84
N VAL A 132 10.15 19.68 18.97
CA VAL A 132 9.60 18.38 18.51
C VAL A 132 8.34 18.01 19.28
N LEU A 133 8.34 18.20 20.61
CA LEU A 133 7.16 17.95 21.44
C LEU A 133 5.96 18.81 20.99
N ARG A 134 6.19 20.10 20.75
CA ARG A 134 5.16 21.04 20.29
C ARG A 134 4.62 20.61 18.92
N GLN A 135 5.49 20.29 17.97
CA GLN A 135 5.08 19.79 16.65
C GLN A 135 4.22 18.54 16.76
N ARG A 136 4.63 17.57 17.59
CA ARG A 136 3.91 16.31 17.76
C ARG A 136 2.56 16.48 18.44
N LEU A 137 2.44 17.39 19.42
CA LEU A 137 1.18 17.71 20.08
C LEU A 137 0.19 18.40 19.13
N ILE A 138 0.67 19.26 18.23
CA ILE A 138 -0.15 19.92 17.21
C ILE A 138 -0.64 18.88 16.19
N GLU A 139 0.26 18.06 15.64
CA GLU A 139 -0.11 16.99 14.70
C GLU A 139 -1.19 16.06 15.26
N ARG A 140 -1.09 15.66 16.54
CA ARG A 140 -2.10 14.80 17.19
C ARG A 140 -3.48 15.48 17.28
N LYS A 141 -3.54 16.80 17.40
CA LYS A 141 -4.80 17.55 17.48
C LYS A 141 -5.36 17.92 16.11
N THR A 142 -4.53 18.01 15.08
CA THR A 142 -4.91 18.49 13.74
C THR A 142 -4.88 17.36 12.69
N ASP A 143 -5.02 16.11 13.12
CA ASP A 143 -5.12 14.99 12.20
C ASP A 143 -6.50 14.99 11.51
N LYS A 144 -6.53 15.59 10.31
CA LYS A 144 -7.71 15.79 9.46
C LYS A 144 -8.29 14.48 8.91
N TYR A 145 -7.54 13.38 8.95
CA TYR A 145 -7.96 12.10 8.37
C TYR A 145 -8.50 11.11 9.41
N LYS A 146 -8.62 11.52 10.68
CA LYS A 146 -9.07 10.64 11.76
C LYS A 146 -10.55 10.22 11.64
N ASP A 147 -11.38 11.02 10.95
CA ASP A 147 -12.83 10.80 10.82
C ASP A 147 -13.28 10.56 9.36
N VAL A 148 -12.39 10.07 8.49
CA VAL A 148 -12.75 9.78 7.10
C VAL A 148 -12.97 8.27 6.95
N GLU A 149 -14.23 7.85 7.07
CA GLU A 149 -14.69 6.53 6.59
C GLU A 149 -14.64 6.53 5.05
N ILE A 150 -13.98 5.54 4.46
CA ILE A 150 -13.84 5.33 2.99
C ILE A 150 -14.58 4.08 2.52
#